data_AF-A0AAU7JZU0-F1
#
_entry.id   AF-A0AAU7JZU0-F1
#
_cell.length_a   1.000
_cell.length_b   1.000
_cell.length_c   1.000
_cell.angle_alpha   90.00
_cell.angle_beta   90.00
_cell.angle_gamma   90.00
#
_symmetry.space_group_name_H-M   'P 1'
#
loop_
_entity.id
_entity.type
_entity.pdbx_description
1 polymer ?
#
loop_
_entity_poly.entity_id
_entity_poly.type
_entity_poly.pdbx_seq_one_letter_code
_entity_poly.pdbx_strand_id
1 'polypeptide(L)'
;MEKRCYFILIMVVALCGSAGAQATTAKPPTVLATNRKMIDSLDQKIVETIALREKLVKEIGEYKAKHKIPALQTSRFQEVVNHAVKAGMQQGLSEEFVTELMNAIHRESLRIESKAANY
;
A
#
# COMPACT_ATOMS: atom_id res chain seq x y z
N MET A 1 72.96 -23.71 -16.70
CA MET A 1 73.17 -25.13 -17.06
C MET A 1 72.87 -25.88 -15.78
N GLU A 2 71.73 -26.56 -15.63
CA GLU A 2 71.34 -27.82 -16.29
C GLU A 2 69.87 -27.76 -16.73
N LYS A 3 69.52 -27.79 -18.02
CA LYS A 3 69.39 -28.94 -18.93
C LYS A 3 68.42 -30.04 -18.46
N ARG A 4 67.25 -30.03 -19.14
CA ARG A 4 66.60 -31.16 -19.82
C ARG A 4 65.76 -32.12 -18.95
N CYS A 5 64.44 -31.99 -19.08
CA CYS A 5 63.60 -33.14 -19.42
C CYS A 5 62.48 -32.70 -20.37
N TYR A 6 62.53 -33.29 -21.56
CA TYR A 6 61.64 -33.10 -22.71
C TYR A 6 60.59 -34.22 -22.63
N PHE A 7 59.40 -33.98 -23.20
CA PHE A 7 58.34 -34.96 -23.50
C PHE A 7 57.55 -35.64 -22.37
N ILE A 8 56.32 -35.15 -22.13
CA ILE A 8 55.04 -35.90 -22.23
C ILE A 8 53.98 -34.87 -22.64
N LEU A 9 53.58 -34.71 -23.91
CA LEU A 9 52.51 -35.45 -24.61
C LEU A 9 51.20 -35.63 -23.80
N ILE A 10 50.39 -34.58 -23.63
CA ILE A 10 48.92 -34.67 -23.53
C ILE A 10 48.36 -33.40 -24.22
N MET A 11 48.01 -33.43 -25.50
CA MET A 11 46.67 -33.71 -26.04
C MET A 11 45.56 -32.78 -25.49
N VAL A 12 44.88 -32.10 -26.42
CA VAL A 12 43.59 -31.41 -26.29
C VAL A 12 43.62 -29.93 -25.87
N VAL A 13 43.72 -29.10 -26.90
CA VAL A 13 43.08 -27.77 -26.94
C VAL A 13 41.56 -27.94 -26.85
N ALA A 14 40.90 -27.00 -26.15
CA ALA A 14 39.45 -26.80 -26.03
C ALA A 14 38.74 -27.78 -25.08
N LEU A 15 38.01 -27.38 -24.04
CA LEU A 15 37.42 -26.10 -23.69
C LEU A 15 37.65 -25.86 -22.19
N CYS A 16 38.43 -24.85 -21.83
CA CYS A 16 38.07 -24.05 -20.65
C CYS A 16 36.80 -23.29 -21.03
N GLY A 17 35.66 -24.00 -20.98
CA GLY A 17 34.38 -23.35 -20.81
C GLY A 17 34.47 -22.63 -19.49
N SER A 18 34.80 -21.34 -19.54
CA SER A 18 34.50 -20.44 -18.44
C SER A 18 33.00 -20.59 -18.23
N ALA A 19 32.63 -21.36 -17.20
CA ALA A 19 31.30 -21.27 -16.64
C ALA A 19 31.18 -19.81 -16.22
N GLY A 20 30.55 -19.03 -17.09
CA GLY A 20 30.25 -17.64 -16.84
C GLY A 20 29.52 -17.63 -15.52
N ALA A 21 30.21 -17.17 -14.48
CA ALA A 21 29.54 -16.54 -13.38
C ALA A 21 28.79 -15.38 -14.02
N GLN A 22 27.56 -15.63 -14.45
CA GLN A 22 26.59 -14.59 -14.71
C GLN A 22 26.28 -14.04 -13.31
N ALA A 23 27.21 -13.22 -12.80
CA ALA A 23 26.91 -12.27 -11.77
C ALA A 23 25.84 -11.40 -12.40
N THR A 24 24.59 -11.73 -12.11
CA THR A 24 23.47 -10.83 -12.35
C THR A 24 23.84 -9.58 -11.57
N THR A 25 24.32 -8.57 -12.28
CA THR A 25 24.52 -7.24 -11.71
C THR A 25 23.12 -6.68 -11.53
N ALA A 26 22.41 -7.18 -10.51
CA ALA A 26 21.18 -6.62 -10.05
C ALA A 26 21.49 -5.17 -9.71
N LYS A 27 21.07 -4.25 -10.59
CA LYS A 27 21.18 -2.82 -10.38
C LYS A 27 20.67 -2.55 -8.97
N PRO A 28 21.49 -1.94 -8.09
CA PRO A 28 21.10 -1.76 -6.70
C PRO A 28 19.76 -1.02 -6.69
N PRO A 29 18.77 -1.50 -5.91
CA PRO A 29 17.47 -0.85 -5.87
C PRO A 29 17.70 0.62 -5.55
N THR A 30 17.30 1.48 -6.48
CA THR A 30 17.40 2.91 -6.26
C THR A 30 16.52 3.25 -5.06
N VAL A 31 16.90 4.25 -4.27
CA VAL A 31 16.05 4.78 -3.18
C VAL A 31 14.61 5.02 -3.68
N LEU A 32 14.47 5.47 -4.94
CA LEU A 32 13.19 5.61 -5.62
C LEU A 32 12.38 4.30 -5.71
N ALA A 33 12.99 3.20 -6.16
CA ALA A 33 12.30 1.92 -6.29
C ALA A 33 11.89 1.35 -4.93
N THR A 34 12.73 1.48 -3.91
CA THR A 34 12.41 1.07 -2.54
C THR A 34 11.27 1.91 -1.96
N ASN A 35 11.32 3.23 -2.10
CA ASN A 35 10.27 4.12 -1.59
C ASN A 35 8.92 3.88 -2.26
N ARG A 36 8.90 3.63 -3.58
CA ARG A 36 7.65 3.29 -4.29
C ARG A 36 7.00 2.02 -3.77
N LYS A 37 7.78 0.96 -3.55
CA LYS A 37 7.25 -0.28 -2.95
C LYS A 37 6.69 -0.05 -1.54
N MET A 38 7.31 0.83 -0.76
CA MET A 38 6.78 1.20 0.55
C MET A 38 5.46 1.96 0.43
N ILE A 39 5.36 2.91 -0.52
CA ILE A 39 4.12 3.62 -0.83
C ILE A 39 3.02 2.63 -1.26
N ASP A 40 3.30 1.71 -2.19
CA ASP A 40 2.33 0.70 -2.64
C ASP A 40 1.78 -0.11 -1.45
N SER A 41 2.64 -0.48 -0.50
CA SER A 41 2.23 -1.20 0.72
C SER A 41 1.39 -0.33 1.67
N LEU A 42 1.69 0.97 1.78
CA LEU A 42 0.90 1.90 2.58
C LEU A 42 -0.47 2.14 1.93
N ASP A 43 -0.53 2.29 0.62
CA ASP A 43 -1.75 2.48 -0.14
C ASP A 43 -2.68 1.27 0.00
N GLN A 44 -2.12 0.05 -0.08
CA GLN A 44 -2.88 -1.17 0.21
C GLN A 44 -3.49 -1.14 1.62
N LYS A 45 -2.69 -0.76 2.63
CA LYS A 45 -3.18 -0.66 4.02
C LYS A 45 -4.24 0.42 4.20
N ILE A 46 -4.14 1.53 3.48
CA ILE A 46 -5.17 2.59 3.49
C ILE A 46 -6.50 2.00 3.01
N VAL A 47 -6.49 1.30 1.87
CA VAL A 47 -7.70 0.66 1.31
C VAL A 47 -8.26 -0.39 2.27
N GLU A 48 -7.43 -1.25 2.84
CA GLU A 48 -7.85 -2.26 3.82
C GLU A 48 -8.46 -1.63 5.07
N THR A 49 -7.86 -0.56 5.59
CA THR A 49 -8.34 0.17 6.76
C THR A 49 -9.70 0.82 6.49
N ILE A 50 -9.87 1.45 5.33
CA ILE A 50 -11.14 2.02 4.92
C ILE A 50 -12.19 0.91 4.76
N ALA A 51 -11.86 -0.22 4.15
CA ALA A 51 -12.78 -1.35 4.00
C ALA A 51 -13.26 -1.90 5.36
N LEU A 52 -12.37 -1.98 6.36
CA LEU A 52 -12.74 -2.35 7.72
C LEU A 52 -13.67 -1.32 8.37
N ARG A 53 -13.37 -0.03 8.21
CA ARG A 53 -14.25 1.07 8.66
C ARG A 53 -15.65 0.95 8.04
N GLU A 54 -15.74 0.68 6.75
CA GLU A 54 -17.04 0.57 6.06
C GLU A 54 -17.85 -0.67 6.46
N LYS A 55 -17.22 -1.75 6.94
CA LYS A 55 -17.95 -2.88 7.55
C LYS A 55 -18.68 -2.45 8.82
N LEU A 56 -18.02 -1.65 9.67
CA LEU A 56 -18.65 -1.09 10.87
C LEU A 56 -19.78 -0.11 10.50
N VAL A 57 -19.58 0.69 9.45
CA VAL A 57 -20.65 1.56 8.92
C VAL A 57 -21.86 0.74 8.47
N LYS A 58 -21.66 -0.40 7.82
CA LYS A 58 -22.76 -1.30 7.44
C LYS A 58 -23.55 -1.77 8.66
N GLU A 59 -22.86 -2.23 9.71
CA GLU A 59 -23.48 -2.65 10.98
C GLU A 59 -24.28 -1.51 11.64
N ILE A 60 -23.70 -0.29 11.65
CA ILE A 60 -24.38 0.93 12.12
C ILE A 60 -25.62 1.22 11.27
N GLY A 61 -25.51 1.13 9.94
CA GLY A 61 -26.62 1.34 9.01
C GLY A 61 -27.77 0.36 9.23
N GLU A 62 -27.48 -0.92 9.42
CA GLU A 62 -28.46 -1.96 9.75
C GLU A 62 -29.16 -1.68 11.09
N TYR A 63 -28.40 -1.28 12.10
CA TYR A 63 -28.95 -0.86 13.39
C TYR A 63 -29.88 0.35 13.25
N LYS A 64 -29.43 1.40 12.55
CA LYS A 64 -30.21 2.61 12.32
C LYS A 64 -31.51 2.29 11.57
N ALA A 65 -31.44 1.46 10.53
CA ALA A 65 -32.60 1.04 9.75
C ALA A 65 -33.65 0.32 10.61
N LYS A 66 -33.21 -0.65 11.43
CA LYS A 66 -34.09 -1.37 12.36
C LYS A 66 -34.82 -0.44 13.34
N HIS A 67 -34.20 0.67 13.72
CA HIS A 67 -34.73 1.64 14.69
C HIS A 67 -35.28 2.92 14.05
N LYS A 68 -35.40 2.97 12.72
CA LYS A 68 -35.88 4.14 11.96
C LYS A 68 -35.08 5.43 12.23
N ILE A 69 -33.77 5.29 12.47
CA ILE A 69 -32.84 6.41 12.64
C ILE A 69 -32.32 6.81 11.24
N PRO A 70 -32.29 8.11 10.89
CA PRO A 70 -31.77 8.56 9.61
C PRO A 70 -30.25 8.30 9.48
N ALA A 71 -29.80 7.99 8.26
CA ALA A 71 -28.39 7.75 7.97
C ALA A 71 -27.54 9.02 8.18
N LEU A 72 -28.02 10.15 7.66
CA LEU A 72 -27.32 11.43 7.72
C LEU A 72 -27.44 12.08 9.10
N GLN A 73 -26.29 12.32 9.73
CA GLN A 73 -26.16 13.03 11.01
C GLN A 73 -25.02 14.04 10.92
N THR A 74 -25.30 15.24 10.41
CA THR A 74 -24.29 16.27 10.06
C THR A 74 -23.40 16.67 11.24
N SER A 75 -23.96 16.83 12.44
CA SER A 75 -23.18 17.22 13.63
C SER A 75 -22.11 16.19 13.97
N ARG A 76 -22.47 14.90 13.97
CA ARG A 76 -21.54 13.81 14.24
C ARG A 76 -20.44 13.75 13.19
N PHE A 77 -20.78 13.96 11.91
CA PHE A 77 -19.77 13.98 10.85
C PHE A 77 -18.82 15.18 10.98
N GLN A 78 -19.33 16.36 11.37
CA GLN A 78 -18.49 17.53 11.62
C GLN A 78 -17.44 17.27 12.71
N GLU A 79 -17.81 16.58 13.80
CA GLU A 79 -16.86 16.17 14.84
C GLU A 79 -15.75 15.25 14.29
N VAL A 80 -16.13 14.29 13.44
CA VAL A 80 -15.19 13.36 12.78
C VAL A 80 -14.19 14.14 11.93
N VAL A 81 -14.66 15.08 11.10
CA VAL A 81 -13.80 15.91 10.26
C VAL A 81 -12.86 16.76 11.11
N ASN A 82 -13.38 17.44 12.14
CA ASN A 82 -12.57 18.30 13.02
C ASN A 82 -11.43 17.51 13.70
N HIS A 83 -11.73 16.30 14.18
CA HIS A 83 -10.73 15.42 14.77
C HIS A 83 -9.68 14.98 13.75
N ALA A 84 -10.11 14.58 12.55
CA ALA A 84 -9.21 14.16 11.48
C ALA A 84 -8.30 15.32 11.03
N VAL A 85 -8.85 16.51 10.82
CA VAL A 85 -8.09 17.72 10.44
C VAL A 85 -7.02 18.01 11.49
N LYS A 86 -7.38 18.04 12.78
CA LYS A 86 -6.42 18.27 13.86
C LYS A 86 -5.27 17.24 13.83
N ALA A 87 -5.59 15.96 13.65
CA ALA A 87 -4.58 14.90 13.57
C ALA A 87 -3.71 15.01 12.31
N GLY A 88 -4.31 15.30 11.15
CA GLY A 88 -3.60 15.44 9.89
C GLY A 88 -2.65 16.64 9.87
N MET A 89 -3.07 17.78 10.43
CA MET A 89 -2.21 18.96 10.58
C MET A 89 -0.98 18.67 11.45
N GLN A 90 -1.12 17.86 12.50
CA GLN A 90 0.02 17.42 13.33
C GLN A 90 1.03 16.54 12.56
N GLN A 91 0.60 15.92 11.47
CA GLN A 91 1.44 15.12 10.58
C GLN A 91 1.92 15.90 9.34
N GLY A 92 1.66 17.21 9.28
CA GLY A 92 2.06 18.07 8.16
C GLY A 92 1.15 18.01 6.94
N LEU A 93 -0.07 17.47 7.06
CA LEU A 93 -1.08 17.49 6.00
C LEU A 93 -1.88 18.80 6.05
N SER A 94 -2.32 19.29 4.88
CA SER A 94 -3.20 20.47 4.82
C SER A 94 -4.60 20.12 5.31
N GLU A 95 -5.26 21.10 5.95
CA GLU A 95 -6.67 20.98 6.37
C GLU A 95 -7.59 20.66 5.19
N GLU A 96 -7.37 21.32 4.05
CA GLU A 96 -8.11 21.11 2.80
C GLU A 96 -8.05 19.65 2.36
N PHE A 97 -6.85 19.08 2.27
CA PHE A 97 -6.66 17.69 1.86
C PHE A 97 -7.39 16.71 2.79
N VAL A 98 -7.23 16.88 4.11
CA VAL A 98 -7.86 15.98 5.08
C VAL A 98 -9.37 16.10 5.04
N THR A 99 -9.89 17.31 4.88
CA THR A 99 -11.33 17.56 4.75
C THR A 99 -11.90 16.88 3.51
N GLU A 100 -11.24 17.02 2.36
CA GLU A 100 -11.66 16.35 1.12
C GLU A 100 -11.62 14.82 1.23
N LEU A 101 -10.56 14.27 1.84
CA LEU A 101 -10.43 12.84 2.09
C LEU A 101 -11.58 12.31 2.95
N MET A 102 -11.87 12.98 4.07
CA MET A 102 -12.94 12.56 4.98
C MET A 102 -14.32 12.73 4.36
N ASN A 103 -14.53 13.75 3.53
CA ASN A 103 -15.75 13.92 2.75
C ASN A 103 -15.94 12.80 1.72
N ALA A 104 -14.87 12.36 1.06
CA ALA A 104 -14.92 11.24 0.12
C ALA A 104 -15.30 9.93 0.82
N ILE A 105 -14.66 9.62 1.94
CA ILE A 105 -14.97 8.45 2.76
C ILE A 105 -16.42 8.51 3.26
N HIS A 106 -16.90 9.67 3.72
CA HIS A 106 -18.26 9.81 4.22
C HIS A 106 -19.33 9.58 3.16
N ARG A 107 -19.10 10.06 1.92
CA ARG A 107 -20.02 9.78 0.80
C ARG A 107 -20.17 8.28 0.55
N GLU A 108 -19.06 7.54 0.61
CA GLU A 108 -19.11 6.09 0.48
C GLU A 108 -19.86 5.43 1.65
N SER A 109 -19.63 5.89 2.87
CA SER A 109 -20.38 5.43 4.04
C SER A 109 -21.89 5.64 3.92
N LEU A 110 -22.32 6.82 3.46
CA LEU A 110 -23.74 7.11 3.23
C LEU A 110 -24.35 6.19 2.17
N ARG A 111 -23.61 5.88 1.10
CA ARG A 111 -24.03 4.94 0.06
C ARG A 111 -24.23 3.54 0.64
N ILE A 112 -23.35 3.09 1.54
CA ILE A 112 -23.43 1.79 2.21
C ILE A 112 -24.59 1.74 3.21
N GLU A 113 -24.74 2.76 4.07
CA GLU A 113 -25.86 2.85 5.02
C GLU A 113 -27.20 2.86 4.28
N SER A 114 -27.32 3.60 3.18
CA SER A 114 -28.54 3.65 2.37
C SER A 114 -28.90 2.30 1.76
N LYS A 115 -27.90 1.52 1.32
CA LYS A 115 -28.11 0.16 0.82
C LYS A 115 -28.59 -0.79 1.92
N ALA A 116 -28.07 -0.65 3.14
CA ALA A 116 -28.50 -1.46 4.28
C ALA A 116 -29.94 -1.14 4.73
N ALA A 117 -30.38 0.10 4.53
CA ALA A 117 -31.69 0.56 4.96
C ALA A 117 -32.87 0.04 4.12
N ASN A 118 -32.65 -0.57 2.94
CA ASN A 118 -33.71 -0.99 2.01
C ASN A 118 -34.82 0.07 1.84
N TYR A 119 -34.43 1.30 1.49
CA TYR A 119 -35.39 2.24 0.89
C TYR A 119 -35.68 1.83 -0.56
#